data_AF-A0A1H9EIY9-F1
#
_entry.id   AF-A0A1H9EIY9-F1
#
_cell.length_a   1.000
_cell.length_b   1.000
_cell.length_c   1.000
_cell.angle_alpha   90.00
_cell.angle_beta   90.00
_cell.angle_gamma   90.00
#
_symmetry.space_group_name_H-M   'P 1'
#
loop_
_entity.id
_entity.type
_entity.pdbx_description
1 polymer ?
#
loop_
_entity_poly.entity_id
_entity_poly.type
_entity_poly.pdbx_seq_one_letter_code
_entity_poly.pdbx_strand_id
1 'polypeptide(L)'
;MLHGDIHHGNVLDFGPAGWLAIDPKGLYGERGFDFANILCNPDEASAQAPGRLSRRIAIISQAAGIERHRLLQWVLAWAGLSATWMIEDGAEPEGRLALARLAASALDGSARGSD
;
A
#
# COMPACT_ATOMS: atom_id res chain seq x y z
N MET A 1 -16.42 4.77 0.79
CA MET A 1 -16.30 3.65 1.75
C MET A 1 -15.02 2.92 1.40
N LEU A 2 -14.21 2.62 2.41
CA LEU A 2 -12.95 1.90 2.32
C LEU A 2 -13.14 0.51 2.95
N HIS A 3 -12.42 -0.48 2.43
CA HIS A 3 -12.30 -1.78 3.04
C HIS A 3 -11.62 -1.67 4.41
N GLY A 4 -10.56 -0.85 4.52
CA GLY A 4 -9.83 -0.61 5.77
C GLY A 4 -8.86 -1.72 6.17
N ASP A 5 -8.88 -2.86 5.49
CA ASP A 5 -8.05 -4.04 5.80
C ASP A 5 -7.84 -4.95 4.57
N ILE A 6 -7.63 -4.33 3.41
CA ILE A 6 -7.50 -5.06 2.15
C ILE A 6 -6.09 -5.62 2.00
N HIS A 7 -5.94 -6.94 2.07
CA HIS A 7 -4.68 -7.64 1.81
C HIS A 7 -4.93 -8.97 1.10
N HIS A 8 -3.86 -9.64 0.66
CA HIS A 8 -3.95 -10.84 -0.17
C HIS A 8 -4.68 -12.03 0.50
N GLY A 9 -4.80 -12.03 1.82
CA GLY A 9 -5.59 -13.03 2.56
C GLY A 9 -7.09 -12.72 2.59
N ASN A 10 -7.46 -11.45 2.39
CA ASN A 10 -8.84 -10.98 2.35
C ASN A 10 -9.36 -10.82 0.91
N VAL A 11 -8.66 -11.37 -0.09
CA VAL A 11 -9.09 -11.43 -1.48
C VAL A 11 -9.06 -12.89 -1.93
N LEU A 12 -10.24 -13.49 -2.08
CA LEU A 12 -10.39 -14.91 -2.35
C LEU A 12 -10.97 -15.15 -3.75
N ASP A 13 -10.59 -16.28 -4.35
CA ASP A 13 -11.17 -16.76 -5.60
C ASP A 13 -12.43 -17.57 -5.32
N PHE A 14 -13.58 -17.09 -5.81
CA PHE A 14 -14.88 -17.76 -5.71
C PHE A 14 -15.26 -18.50 -7.01
N GLY A 15 -14.27 -18.88 -7.83
CA GLY A 15 -14.45 -19.65 -9.05
C GLY A 15 -15.25 -18.85 -10.09
N PRO A 16 -16.43 -19.33 -10.54
CA PRO A 16 -17.24 -18.61 -11.54
C PRO A 16 -17.65 -17.18 -11.12
N ALA A 17 -17.70 -16.90 -9.81
CA ALA A 17 -18.02 -15.56 -9.30
C ALA A 17 -16.80 -14.60 -9.29
N GLY A 18 -15.60 -15.13 -9.56
CA GLY A 18 -14.36 -14.35 -9.61
C GLY A 18 -13.77 -13.99 -8.24
N TRP A 19 -12.87 -13.01 -8.24
CA TRP A 19 -12.17 -12.55 -7.04
C TRP A 19 -13.04 -11.59 -6.23
N LEU A 20 -13.25 -11.88 -4.95
CA LEU A 20 -14.02 -11.03 -4.05
C LEU A 20 -13.19 -10.66 -2.82
N ALA A 21 -13.36 -9.42 -2.37
CA ALA A 21 -12.82 -8.94 -1.10
C ALA A 21 -13.77 -9.30 0.05
N ILE A 22 -13.22 -9.71 1.19
CA ILE A 22 -13.94 -10.14 2.39
C ILE A 22 -13.42 -9.44 3.65
N ASP A 23 -14.20 -9.45 4.74
CA ASP A 23 -13.88 -8.78 6.02
C ASP A 23 -13.66 -7.25 5.91
N PRO A 24 -14.59 -6.49 5.31
CA PRO A 24 -14.49 -5.04 5.28
C PRO A 24 -14.74 -4.43 6.66
N LYS A 25 -13.89 -3.49 7.07
CA LYS A 25 -14.09 -2.64 8.27
C LYS A 25 -15.04 -1.47 8.00
N GLY A 26 -15.28 -1.13 6.73
CA GLY A 26 -16.30 -0.17 6.31
C GLY A 26 -15.99 1.27 6.69
N LEU A 27 -14.75 1.72 6.47
CA LEU A 27 -14.30 3.06 6.91
C LEU A 27 -14.72 4.17 5.92
N TYR A 28 -14.82 5.40 6.42
CA TYR A 28 -14.95 6.60 5.59
C TYR A 28 -13.62 7.33 5.55
N GLY A 29 -13.11 7.59 4.35
CA GLY A 29 -11.82 8.23 4.16
C GLY A 29 -11.48 8.42 2.68
N GLU A 30 -10.25 8.84 2.44
CA GLU A 30 -9.72 9.05 1.10
C GLU A 30 -9.39 7.71 0.43
N ARG A 31 -9.75 7.56 -0.85
CA ARG A 31 -9.72 6.28 -1.59
C ARG A 31 -8.34 5.66 -1.77
N GLY A 32 -7.27 6.46 -1.75
CA GLY A 32 -5.89 6.03 -1.89
C GLY A 32 -5.38 5.22 -0.69
N PHE A 33 -6.00 5.39 0.48
CA PHE A 33 -5.58 4.72 1.70
C PHE A 33 -5.65 3.18 1.60
N ASP A 34 -6.73 2.63 1.04
CA ASP A 34 -6.92 1.18 0.92
C ASP A 34 -5.81 0.49 0.12
N PHE A 35 -5.25 1.18 -0.88
CA PHE A 35 -4.23 0.60 -1.73
C PHE A 35 -2.87 0.49 -1.06
N ALA A 36 -2.62 1.23 0.01
CA ALA A 36 -1.33 1.21 0.70
C ALA A 36 -1.06 -0.17 1.34
N ASN A 37 -2.08 -0.80 1.94
CA ASN A 37 -2.01 -2.17 2.47
C ASN A 37 -1.54 -3.19 1.41
N ILE A 38 -2.01 -3.04 0.16
CA ILE A 38 -1.74 -3.99 -0.93
C ILE A 38 -0.25 -4.03 -1.29
N LEU A 39 0.46 -2.93 -1.09
CA LEU A 39 1.86 -2.80 -1.51
C LEU A 39 2.82 -3.65 -0.68
N CYS A 40 2.43 -4.03 0.54
CA CYS A 40 3.18 -4.93 1.41
C CYS A 40 2.97 -6.43 1.12
N ASN A 41 2.05 -6.78 0.22
CA ASN A 41 1.73 -8.18 -0.01
C ASN A 41 2.78 -8.92 -0.87
N PRO A 42 2.84 -10.26 -0.82
CA PRO A 42 2.30 -11.08 0.26
C PRO A 42 3.21 -11.05 1.50
N ASP A 43 4.48 -10.70 1.32
CA ASP A 43 5.51 -10.65 2.34
C ASP A 43 6.50 -9.49 2.07
N GLU A 44 7.33 -9.20 3.07
CA GLU A 44 8.26 -8.06 3.02
C GLU A 44 9.35 -8.22 1.96
N ALA A 45 9.91 -9.43 1.79
CA ALA A 45 10.95 -9.67 0.79
C ALA A 45 10.41 -9.41 -0.62
N SER A 46 9.19 -9.88 -0.91
CA SER A 46 8.48 -9.62 -2.15
C SER A 46 8.18 -8.14 -2.35
N ALA A 47 7.73 -7.43 -1.31
CA ALA A 47 7.37 -6.01 -1.39
C ALA A 47 8.59 -5.11 -1.63
N GLN A 48 9.73 -5.45 -1.03
CA GLN A 48 10.98 -4.69 -1.11
C GLN A 48 11.86 -5.07 -2.32
N ALA A 49 11.48 -6.08 -3.10
CA ALA A 49 12.22 -6.48 -4.29
C ALA A 49 12.43 -5.27 -5.24
N PRO A 50 13.63 -5.13 -5.85
CA PRO A 50 13.94 -3.99 -6.72
C PRO A 50 12.87 -3.76 -7.80
N GLY A 51 12.41 -2.52 -7.92
CA GLY A 51 11.38 -2.12 -8.90
C GLY A 51 9.95 -2.57 -8.58
N ARG A 52 9.72 -3.40 -7.54
CA ARG A 52 8.39 -3.90 -7.18
C ARG A 52 7.42 -2.78 -6.82
N LEU A 53 7.84 -1.89 -5.91
CA LEU A 53 7.02 -0.75 -5.48
C LEU A 53 6.62 0.11 -6.68
N SER A 54 7.59 0.51 -7.51
CA SER A 54 7.33 1.34 -8.70
C SER A 54 6.35 0.69 -9.67
N ARG A 55 6.48 -0.61 -9.92
CA ARG A 55 5.56 -1.37 -10.77
C ARG A 55 4.16 -1.42 -10.20
N ARG A 56 4.01 -1.72 -8.90
CA ARG A 56 2.70 -1.80 -8.25
C ARG A 56 1.99 -0.46 -8.19
N ILE A 57 2.71 0.60 -7.86
CA ILE A 57 2.19 1.97 -7.89
C ILE A 57 1.65 2.30 -9.28
N ALA A 58 2.38 1.98 -10.35
CA ALA A 58 1.91 2.24 -11.72
C ALA A 58 0.60 1.46 -12.04
N ILE A 59 0.55 0.18 -11.69
CA ILE A 59 -0.65 -0.66 -11.90
C ILE A 59 -1.85 -0.10 -11.12
N ILE A 60 -1.67 0.22 -9.85
CA ILE A 60 -2.74 0.73 -8.98
C ILE A 60 -3.20 2.11 -9.46
N SER A 61 -2.27 3.03 -9.74
CA SER A 61 -2.60 4.36 -10.25
C SER A 61 -3.43 4.27 -11.52
N GLN A 62 -3.05 3.39 -12.45
CA GLN A 62 -3.78 3.19 -13.69
C GLN A 62 -5.17 2.58 -13.45
N ALA A 63 -5.25 1.52 -12.64
CA ALA A 63 -6.51 0.80 -12.41
C ALA A 63 -7.52 1.61 -11.57
N ALA A 64 -7.04 2.38 -10.59
CA ALA A 64 -7.86 3.15 -9.67
C ALA A 64 -8.09 4.61 -10.10
N GLY A 65 -7.38 5.08 -11.14
CA GLY A 65 -7.41 6.48 -11.56
C GLY A 65 -6.87 7.43 -10.49
N ILE A 66 -5.87 6.99 -9.72
CA ILE A 66 -5.27 7.76 -8.63
C ILE A 66 -3.90 8.25 -9.06
N GLU A 67 -3.68 9.56 -8.92
CA GLU A 67 -2.40 10.20 -9.21
C GLU A 67 -1.26 9.52 -8.44
N ARG A 68 -0.15 9.23 -9.15
CA ARG A 68 1.00 8.51 -8.60
C ARG A 68 1.54 9.20 -7.35
N HIS A 69 1.67 10.52 -7.39
CA HIS A 69 2.18 11.30 -6.27
C HIS A 69 1.27 11.17 -5.04
N ARG A 70 -0.05 11.25 -5.25
CA ARG A 70 -1.04 11.11 -4.17
C ARG A 70 -1.03 9.71 -3.56
N LEU A 71 -0.90 8.68 -4.40
CA LEU A 71 -0.81 7.30 -3.93
C LEU A 71 0.44 7.11 -3.05
N LEU A 72 1.61 7.59 -3.49
CA LEU A 72 2.86 7.51 -2.72
C LEU A 72 2.78 8.21 -1.36
N GLN A 73 2.09 9.36 -1.26
CA GLN A 73 1.83 10.02 0.03
C GLN A 73 1.06 9.12 0.99
N TRP A 74 0.05 8.39 0.49
CA TRP A 74 -0.69 7.43 1.31
C TRP A 74 0.11 6.21 1.71
N VAL A 75 1.00 5.72 0.84
CA VAL A 75 1.94 4.65 1.22
C VAL A 75 2.81 5.09 2.39
N LEU A 76 3.35 6.31 2.33
CA LEU A 76 4.20 6.85 3.39
C LEU A 76 3.41 6.98 4.71
N ALA A 77 2.21 7.58 4.66
CA ALA A 77 1.37 7.74 5.84
C ALA A 77 0.97 6.39 6.47
N TRP A 78 0.53 5.44 5.64
CA TRP A 78 0.14 4.11 6.09
C TRP A 78 1.32 3.31 6.64
N ALA A 79 2.50 3.40 6.01
CA ALA A 79 3.69 2.71 6.50
C ALA A 79 4.07 3.20 7.91
N GLY A 80 3.94 4.51 8.17
CA GLY A 80 4.11 5.09 9.51
C GLY A 80 3.07 4.55 10.51
N LEU A 81 1.79 4.56 10.15
CA LEU A 81 0.70 4.03 10.99
C LEU A 81 0.86 2.53 11.28
N SER A 82 1.22 1.74 10.28
CA SER A 82 1.44 0.30 10.47
C SER A 82 2.66 0.05 11.36
N ALA A 83 3.71 0.87 11.26
CA ALA A 83 4.86 0.76 12.15
C ALA A 83 4.49 1.07 13.61
N THR A 84 3.60 2.04 13.88
CA THR A 84 3.15 2.32 15.26
C THR A 84 2.41 1.15 15.88
N TRP A 85 1.50 0.49 15.12
CA TRP A 85 0.82 -0.72 15.60
C TRP A 85 1.80 -1.86 15.90
N MET A 86 2.80 -2.06 15.04
CA MET A 86 3.83 -3.08 15.28
C MET A 86 4.60 -2.81 16.56
N ILE A 87 4.99 -1.56 16.82
CA ILE A 87 5.69 -1.17 18.04
C ILE A 87 4.81 -1.39 19.28
N GLU A 88 3.53 -1.03 19.21
CA GLU A 88 2.56 -1.25 20.28
C GLU A 88 2.38 -2.73 20.61
N ASP A 89 2.42 -3.60 19.60
CA ASP A 89 2.33 -5.06 19.73
C ASP A 89 3.68 -5.74 20.06
N GLY A 90 4.77 -4.96 20.20
CA GLY A 90 6.12 -5.49 20.47
C GLY A 90 6.77 -6.21 19.29
N ALA A 91 6.28 -5.97 18.06
CA ALA A 91 6.81 -6.50 16.81
C ALA A 91 7.83 -5.52 16.17
N GLU A 92 8.71 -6.06 15.32
CA GLU A 92 9.78 -5.28 14.70
C GLU A 92 9.31 -4.48 13.47
N PRO A 93 9.36 -3.13 13.46
CA PRO A 93 8.73 -2.32 12.41
C PRO A 93 9.58 -2.10 11.17
N GLU A 94 10.81 -2.63 11.11
CA GLU A 94 11.81 -2.29 10.07
C GLU A 94 11.29 -2.47 8.64
N GLY A 95 10.48 -3.50 8.37
CA GLY A 95 9.88 -3.69 7.04
C GLY A 95 8.94 -2.56 6.63
N ARG A 96 8.17 -1.99 7.57
CA ARG A 96 7.30 -0.82 7.32
C ARG A 96 8.12 0.45 7.17
N LEU A 97 9.15 0.63 7.99
CA LEU A 97 10.05 1.78 7.87
C LEU A 97 10.84 1.77 6.55
N ALA A 98 11.26 0.60 6.08
CA ALA A 98 11.90 0.45 4.77
C ALA A 98 10.96 0.87 3.62
N LEU A 99 9.69 0.45 3.67
CA LEU A 99 8.69 0.89 2.71
C LEU A 99 8.46 2.41 2.76
N ALA A 100 8.37 2.99 3.96
CA ALA A 100 8.25 4.43 4.16
C ALA A 100 9.42 5.18 3.49
N ARG A 101 10.66 4.71 3.66
CA ARG A 101 11.86 5.30 3.03
C ARG A 101 11.82 5.20 1.51
N LEU A 102 11.37 4.07 0.95
CA LEU A 102 11.20 3.91 -0.49
C LEU A 102 10.14 4.87 -1.05
N ALA A 103 9.01 5.03 -0.36
CA ALA A 103 7.95 5.96 -0.75
C ALA A 103 8.44 7.42 -0.69
N ALA A 104 9.12 7.82 0.39
CA ALA A 104 9.70 9.15 0.53
C ALA A 104 10.71 9.46 -0.58
N SER A 105 11.62 8.53 -0.85
CA SER A 105 12.61 8.68 -1.93
C SER A 105 11.96 8.83 -3.32
N ALA A 106 10.87 8.09 -3.57
CA ALA A 106 10.12 8.21 -4.81
C ALA A 106 9.38 9.55 -4.94
N LEU A 107 8.86 10.09 -3.84
CA LEU A 107 8.24 11.43 -3.80
C LEU A 107 9.25 12.53 -4.11
N ASP A 108 10.44 12.47 -3.50
CA ASP A 108 11.52 13.44 -3.74
C ASP A 108 12.10 13.35 -5.16
N GLY A 109 12.08 12.16 -5.76
CA GLY A 109 12.48 11.95 -7.16
C GLY A 109 11.45 12.55 -8.14
N SER A 110 10.16 12.44 -7.85
CA SER A 110 9.11 13.06 -8.67
C SER A 110 9.15 14.59 -8.63
N ALA A 111 9.50 15.19 -7.49
CA ALA A 111 9.66 16.64 -7.36
C ALA A 111 10.80 17.20 -8.24
N ARG A 112 11.81 16.38 -8.57
CA ARG A 112 12.98 16.77 -9.38
C ARG A 112 12.87 16.48 -10.88
N GLY A 113 11.82 15.80 -11.32
CA GLY A 113 11.61 15.40 -12.72
C GLY A 113 10.58 16.23 -13.49
N SER A 114 10.25 17.42 -12.99
CA SER A 114 9.20 18.30 -13.55
C SER A 114 9.73 19.56 -14.25
N ASP A 115 11.05 19.63 -14.52
CA ASP A 115 11.71 20.70 -15.28
C ASP A 115 12.05 20.23 -16.71
#